data_AF-A0A0P1FCW2-F1
#
_entry.id   AF-A0A0P1FCW2-F1
#
_cell.length_a   1.000
_cell.length_b   1.000
_cell.length_c   1.000
_cell.angle_alpha   90.00
_cell.angle_beta   90.00
_cell.angle_gamma   90.00
#
_symmetry.space_group_name_H-M   'P 1'
#
loop_
_entity.id
_entity.type
_entity.pdbx_description
1 polymer ?
#
loop_
_entity_poly.entity_id
_entity_poly.type
_entity_poly.pdbx_seq_one_letter_code
_entity_poly.pdbx_strand_id
1 'polypeptide(L)'
;MTPFEIAQGYIGTTEGPGPEDNPAIIEMYASVGHDWVEHDAVAWCAAFVGHCLEKAGLRSTRRLNARSYLDWGIPIDLADAQPGDIVVFSRGSKSWQGHVGFFVKATGTMIEVLGGNQSDAVTIQRYAKSRLLGVRRAGNVAPAVTLSVREVQARLKALGYHEVGQVDGEIGPRTRAAILAFRDDHGLPLVPIIDVALTEALTTAGSRQVAAERAAGVPEGSRIITAANAQVGLGVLGAAGSVAAQIAPALVQAEEARDTAERVLDLVGLTGVVQAALPWIGAAVFTGVIFYALKARNARIEDHRSGKTP
;
A
#
# COMPACT_ATOMS: atom_id res chain seq x y z
N MET A 1 3.80 -8.79 -24.91
CA MET A 1 3.39 -7.78 -25.90
C MET A 1 4.33 -6.59 -25.75
N THR A 2 4.90 -6.08 -26.83
CA THR A 2 5.78 -4.91 -26.82
C THR A 2 4.97 -3.62 -26.67
N PRO A 3 5.56 -2.50 -26.24
CA PRO A 3 4.87 -1.21 -26.20
C PRO A 3 4.29 -0.82 -27.56
N PHE A 4 4.98 -1.16 -28.64
CA PHE A 4 4.55 -0.86 -30.00
C PHE A 4 3.32 -1.68 -30.42
N GLU A 5 3.29 -2.98 -30.10
CA GLU A 5 2.12 -3.83 -30.35
C GLU A 5 0.89 -3.34 -29.56
N ILE A 6 1.08 -2.89 -28.31
CA ILE A 6 0.02 -2.28 -27.50
C ILE A 6 -0.48 -1.01 -28.19
N ALA A 7 0.43 -0.13 -28.60
CA ALA A 7 0.10 1.13 -29.28
C ALA A 7 -0.70 0.90 -30.58
N GLN A 8 -0.39 -0.16 -31.34
CA GLN A 8 -1.13 -0.51 -32.54
C GLN A 8 -2.59 -0.87 -32.26
N GLY A 9 -2.87 -1.48 -31.10
CA GLY A 9 -4.22 -1.81 -30.66
C GLY A 9 -5.11 -0.58 -30.38
N TYR A 10 -4.51 0.59 -30.19
CA TYR A 10 -5.21 1.86 -29.94
C TYR A 10 -5.46 2.68 -31.22
N ILE A 11 -5.00 2.25 -32.40
CA ILE A 11 -5.20 3.00 -33.65
C ILE A 11 -6.70 3.26 -33.88
N GLY A 12 -7.04 4.53 -34.10
CA GLY A 12 -8.44 4.97 -34.27
C GLY A 12 -9.14 5.40 -32.98
N THR A 13 -8.52 5.27 -31.81
CA THR A 13 -9.02 5.94 -30.59
C THR A 13 -8.95 7.46 -30.77
N THR A 14 -10.07 8.14 -30.59
CA THR A 14 -10.21 9.60 -30.67
C THR A 14 -10.57 10.20 -29.32
N GLU A 15 -10.35 11.50 -29.12
CA GLU A 15 -11.00 12.26 -28.04
C GLU A 15 -12.52 12.08 -28.07
N GLY A 16 -13.17 12.24 -26.93
CA GLY A 16 -14.63 12.11 -26.85
C GLY A 16 -15.34 13.29 -27.54
N PRO A 17 -16.61 13.13 -27.93
CA PRO A 17 -17.32 14.19 -28.64
C PRO A 17 -17.65 15.36 -27.70
N GLY A 18 -17.06 16.52 -27.94
CA GLY A 18 -17.43 17.77 -27.26
C GLY A 18 -16.95 17.80 -25.80
N PRO A 19 -17.83 17.93 -24.78
CA PRO A 19 -17.43 17.95 -23.38
C PRO A 19 -17.31 16.54 -22.75
N GLU A 20 -17.57 15.47 -23.51
CA GLU A 20 -17.46 14.10 -23.01
C GLU A 20 -16.03 13.59 -23.19
N ASP A 21 -15.40 13.11 -22.11
CA ASP A 21 -14.05 12.53 -22.19
C ASP A 21 -14.07 11.09 -22.69
N ASN A 22 -13.07 10.71 -23.48
CA ASN A 22 -12.88 9.29 -23.80
C ASN A 22 -12.27 8.54 -22.59
N PRO A 23 -12.95 7.55 -22.00
CA PRO A 23 -12.45 6.82 -20.83
C PRO A 23 -11.11 6.12 -21.07
N ALA A 24 -10.80 5.74 -22.32
CA ALA A 24 -9.50 5.17 -22.67
C ALA A 24 -8.37 6.20 -22.55
N ILE A 25 -8.63 7.48 -22.88
CA ILE A 25 -7.62 8.56 -22.75
C ILE A 25 -7.45 8.92 -21.27
N ILE A 26 -8.53 8.94 -20.49
CA ILE A 26 -8.46 9.12 -19.04
C ILE A 26 -7.66 7.97 -18.39
N GLU A 27 -7.86 6.72 -18.83
CA GLU A 27 -7.03 5.58 -18.39
C GLU A 27 -5.54 5.78 -18.73
N MET A 28 -5.23 6.34 -19.90
CA MET A 28 -3.84 6.65 -20.27
C MET A 28 -3.20 7.60 -19.27
N TYR A 29 -3.88 8.69 -18.89
CA TYR A 29 -3.42 9.62 -17.86
C TYR A 29 -3.27 8.94 -16.49
N ALA A 30 -4.27 8.20 -16.05
CA ALA A 30 -4.24 7.49 -14.77
C ALA A 30 -3.07 6.49 -14.69
N SER A 31 -2.80 5.76 -15.78
CA SER A 31 -1.74 4.75 -15.83
C SER A 31 -0.33 5.31 -15.65
N VAL A 32 -0.15 6.61 -15.94
CA VAL A 32 1.13 7.33 -15.75
C VAL A 32 1.14 8.21 -14.50
N GLY A 33 0.12 8.09 -13.62
CA GLY A 33 0.03 8.81 -12.34
C GLY A 33 -0.59 10.20 -12.43
N HIS A 34 -1.43 10.46 -13.43
CA HIS A 34 -2.13 11.73 -13.64
C HIS A 34 -3.65 11.54 -13.64
N ASP A 35 -4.18 10.82 -12.65
CA ASP A 35 -5.61 10.54 -12.45
C ASP A 35 -6.46 11.79 -12.13
N TRP A 36 -5.82 12.92 -11.84
CA TRP A 36 -6.42 14.23 -11.62
C TRP A 36 -6.71 15.02 -12.91
N VAL A 37 -6.31 14.53 -14.08
CA VAL A 37 -6.59 15.20 -15.35
C VAL A 37 -8.02 14.91 -15.76
N GLU A 38 -8.89 15.93 -15.62
CA GLU A 38 -10.33 15.83 -15.88
C GLU A 38 -10.71 16.09 -17.34
N HIS A 39 -9.79 16.52 -18.20
CA HIS A 39 -10.09 16.84 -19.61
C HIS A 39 -9.06 16.24 -20.57
N ASP A 40 -9.55 15.50 -21.58
CA ASP A 40 -8.73 14.87 -22.61
C ASP A 40 -8.02 15.86 -23.57
N ALA A 41 -8.44 17.13 -23.62
CA ALA A 41 -7.85 18.20 -24.44
C ALA A 41 -6.42 18.65 -24.06
N VAL A 42 -5.86 18.16 -22.93
CA VAL A 42 -4.45 18.37 -22.60
C VAL A 42 -3.59 17.49 -23.53
N ALA A 43 -2.43 17.98 -23.99
CA ALA A 43 -1.60 17.23 -24.94
C ALA A 43 -1.17 15.84 -24.41
N TRP A 44 -1.88 14.78 -24.82
CA TRP A 44 -1.76 13.41 -24.30
C TRP A 44 -0.78 12.50 -25.07
N CYS A 45 0.00 13.03 -26.01
CA CYS A 45 1.01 12.23 -26.74
C CYS A 45 1.99 11.50 -25.80
N ALA A 46 2.44 12.16 -24.73
CA ALA A 46 3.35 11.58 -23.74
C ALA A 46 2.63 10.60 -22.78
N ALA A 47 1.37 10.87 -22.44
CA ALA A 47 0.53 9.96 -21.66
C ALA A 47 0.28 8.66 -22.43
N PHE A 48 -0.01 8.74 -23.73
CA PHE A 48 -0.18 7.58 -24.61
C PHE A 48 1.08 6.70 -24.67
N VAL A 49 2.23 7.29 -24.95
CA VAL A 49 3.51 6.54 -24.98
C VAL A 49 3.79 5.92 -23.61
N GLY A 50 3.56 6.67 -22.54
CA GLY A 50 3.76 6.18 -21.18
C GLY A 50 2.84 5.02 -20.83
N HIS A 51 1.56 5.12 -21.17
CA HIS A 51 0.57 4.05 -21.00
C HIS A 51 1.01 2.76 -21.70
N CYS A 52 1.47 2.85 -22.96
CA CYS A 52 1.93 1.69 -23.72
C CYS A 52 3.17 1.05 -23.09
N LEU A 53 4.09 1.86 -22.56
CA LEU A 53 5.28 1.36 -21.85
C LEU A 53 4.90 0.66 -20.55
N GLU A 54 4.07 1.29 -19.70
CA GLU A 54 3.68 0.72 -18.41
C GLU A 54 2.85 -0.57 -18.60
N LYS A 55 1.95 -0.62 -19.60
CA LYS A 55 1.25 -1.87 -19.96
C LYS A 55 2.18 -2.97 -20.48
N ALA A 56 3.31 -2.62 -21.08
CA ALA A 56 4.34 -3.58 -21.48
C ALA A 56 5.27 -3.99 -20.31
N GLY A 57 5.05 -3.49 -19.10
CA GLY A 57 5.92 -3.74 -17.95
C GLY A 57 7.22 -2.93 -17.96
N LEU A 58 7.31 -1.86 -18.75
CA LEU A 58 8.45 -0.95 -18.82
C LEU A 58 8.11 0.38 -18.15
N ARG A 59 8.95 0.83 -17.23
CA ARG A 59 8.71 2.11 -16.56
C ARG A 59 8.83 3.25 -17.56
N SER A 60 7.79 4.07 -17.67
CA SER A 60 7.78 5.28 -18.50
C SER A 60 8.42 6.46 -17.78
N THR A 61 8.51 7.63 -18.42
CA THR A 61 8.95 8.86 -17.74
C THR A 61 7.91 9.40 -16.77
N ARG A 62 6.64 8.98 -16.90
CA ARG A 62 5.49 9.41 -16.10
C ARG A 62 5.25 10.93 -16.14
N ARG A 63 5.79 11.60 -17.15
CA ARG A 63 5.61 13.04 -17.39
C ARG A 63 4.78 13.28 -18.64
N LEU A 64 3.97 14.33 -18.62
CA LEU A 64 3.11 14.72 -19.74
C LEU A 64 3.85 15.55 -20.82
N ASN A 65 5.09 15.96 -20.56
CA ASN A 65 5.89 16.66 -21.57
C ASN A 65 6.65 15.65 -22.46
N ALA A 66 6.41 15.70 -23.77
CA ALA A 66 7.01 14.82 -24.78
C ALA A 66 8.55 14.74 -24.69
N ARG A 67 9.21 15.87 -24.40
CA ARG A 67 10.67 15.94 -24.33
C ARG A 67 11.29 15.21 -23.14
N SER A 68 10.50 14.81 -22.13
CA SER A 68 10.99 13.98 -21.03
C SER A 68 11.60 12.66 -21.52
N TYR A 69 11.11 12.13 -22.64
CA TYR A 69 11.62 10.91 -23.23
C TYR A 69 13.01 11.06 -23.82
N LEU A 70 13.56 12.28 -23.97
CA LEU A 70 14.97 12.44 -24.37
C LEU A 70 15.95 11.86 -23.35
N ASP A 71 15.56 11.61 -22.12
CA ASP A 71 16.44 10.99 -21.11
C ASP A 71 16.02 9.55 -20.79
N TRP A 72 15.08 8.99 -21.56
CA TRP A 72 14.54 7.64 -21.34
C TRP A 72 15.28 6.58 -22.16
N GLY A 73 15.61 5.45 -21.53
CA GLY A 73 16.26 4.32 -22.20
C GLY A 73 17.64 4.67 -22.77
N ILE A 74 18.02 4.00 -23.86
CA ILE A 74 19.29 4.24 -24.55
C ILE A 74 19.10 5.11 -25.79
N PRO A 75 20.00 6.07 -26.07
CA PRO A 75 20.01 6.82 -27.33
C PRO A 75 20.30 5.91 -28.51
N ILE A 76 19.59 6.14 -29.63
CA ILE A 76 19.79 5.43 -30.90
C ILE A 76 19.93 6.47 -32.01
N ASP A 77 20.82 6.20 -32.96
CA ASP A 77 20.93 6.99 -34.17
C ASP A 77 19.78 6.66 -35.13
N LEU A 78 19.25 7.67 -35.85
CA LEU A 78 18.11 7.47 -36.75
C LEU A 78 18.37 6.39 -37.83
N ALA A 79 19.64 6.18 -38.22
CA ALA A 79 20.02 5.13 -39.17
C ALA A 79 19.77 3.72 -38.62
N ASP A 80 19.82 3.54 -37.30
CA ASP A 80 19.65 2.27 -36.60
C ASP A 80 18.27 2.13 -35.93
N ALA A 81 17.38 3.10 -36.19
CA ALA A 81 16.03 3.13 -35.64
C ALA A 81 15.20 1.93 -36.14
N GLN A 82 14.46 1.32 -35.22
CA GLN A 82 13.60 0.16 -35.47
C GLN A 82 12.14 0.47 -35.11
N PRO A 83 11.17 -0.21 -35.74
CA PRO A 83 9.77 -0.07 -35.35
C PRO A 83 9.58 -0.27 -33.85
N GLY A 84 8.93 0.70 -33.20
CA GLY A 84 8.73 0.70 -31.75
C GLY A 84 9.75 1.49 -30.94
N ASP A 85 10.82 2.01 -31.53
CA ASP A 85 11.66 3.01 -30.87
C ASP A 85 10.86 4.30 -30.60
N ILE A 86 11.15 4.98 -29.51
CA ILE A 86 10.53 6.26 -29.19
C ILE A 86 11.22 7.36 -29.99
N VAL A 87 10.44 8.16 -30.70
CA VAL A 87 10.91 9.35 -31.43
C VAL A 87 10.36 10.60 -30.80
N VAL A 88 11.24 11.55 -30.52
CA VAL A 88 10.88 12.84 -29.93
C VAL A 88 11.12 13.94 -30.95
N PHE A 89 10.10 14.78 -31.17
CA PHE A 89 10.15 15.88 -32.13
C PHE A 89 9.98 17.24 -31.44
N SER A 90 10.55 18.27 -32.05
CA SER A 90 10.24 19.66 -31.71
C SER A 90 8.81 20.01 -32.13
N ARG A 91 8.14 20.83 -31.33
CA ARG A 91 6.82 21.40 -31.63
C ARG A 91 6.78 22.84 -31.14
N GLY A 92 6.10 23.71 -31.89
CA GLY A 92 5.90 25.11 -31.52
C GLY A 92 7.20 25.90 -31.35
N SER A 93 7.12 27.01 -30.61
CA SER A 93 8.22 28.00 -30.48
C SER A 93 8.95 27.94 -29.14
N LYS A 94 8.45 27.17 -28.17
CA LYS A 94 9.07 27.04 -26.84
C LYS A 94 9.90 25.77 -26.76
N SER A 95 11.06 25.85 -26.13
CA SER A 95 12.00 24.72 -26.01
C SER A 95 11.42 23.52 -25.26
N TRP A 96 10.45 23.71 -24.36
CA TRP A 96 9.79 22.64 -23.62
C TRP A 96 8.71 21.90 -24.43
N GLN A 97 8.19 22.51 -25.49
CA GLN A 97 7.17 21.92 -26.35
C GLN A 97 7.78 20.84 -27.25
N GLY A 98 7.03 19.78 -27.48
CA GLY A 98 7.45 18.67 -28.32
C GLY A 98 6.30 17.76 -28.70
N HIS A 99 6.63 16.72 -29.47
CA HIS A 99 5.76 15.60 -29.77
C HIS A 99 6.53 14.30 -29.56
N VAL A 100 5.85 13.25 -29.14
CA VAL A 100 6.47 11.93 -28.93
C VAL A 100 5.54 10.84 -29.46
N GLY A 101 6.14 9.79 -30.00
CA GLY A 101 5.45 8.61 -30.49
C GLY A 101 6.43 7.49 -30.78
N PHE A 102 5.94 6.40 -31.36
CA PHE A 102 6.72 5.25 -31.77
C PHE A 102 7.10 5.36 -33.24
N PHE A 103 8.38 5.15 -33.54
CA PHE A 103 8.91 5.05 -34.88
C PHE A 103 8.25 3.87 -35.62
N VAL A 104 7.81 4.10 -36.85
CA VAL A 104 7.30 3.04 -37.74
C VAL A 104 8.33 2.77 -38.83
N LYS A 105 8.73 3.81 -39.58
CA LYS A 105 9.78 3.74 -40.60
C LYS A 105 10.25 5.14 -41.01
N ALA A 106 11.44 5.23 -41.57
CA ALA A 106 11.93 6.43 -42.26
C ALA A 106 11.75 6.29 -43.78
N THR A 107 11.30 7.35 -44.45
CA THR A 107 11.16 7.37 -45.92
C THR A 107 11.55 8.76 -46.45
N GLY A 108 12.65 8.83 -47.22
CA GLY A 108 13.18 10.09 -47.72
C GLY A 108 13.53 11.06 -46.58
N THR A 109 12.91 12.24 -46.59
CA THR A 109 13.08 13.28 -45.57
C THR A 109 12.07 13.18 -44.41
N MET A 110 11.20 12.16 -44.42
CA MET A 110 10.11 11.97 -43.46
C MET A 110 10.30 10.72 -42.61
N ILE A 111 9.62 10.70 -41.47
CA ILE A 111 9.50 9.59 -40.52
C ILE A 111 8.00 9.35 -40.30
N GLU A 112 7.56 8.11 -40.46
CA GLU A 112 6.21 7.68 -40.07
C GLU A 112 6.21 7.31 -38.58
N VAL A 113 5.24 7.85 -37.85
CA VAL A 113 5.17 7.83 -36.39
C VAL A 113 3.77 7.43 -35.94
N LEU A 114 3.69 6.36 -35.15
CA LEU A 114 2.50 5.95 -34.42
C LEU A 114 2.44 6.70 -33.09
N GLY A 115 1.46 7.57 -32.90
CA GLY A 115 1.37 8.40 -31.70
C GLY A 115 -0.05 8.81 -31.37
N GLY A 116 -0.27 9.13 -30.10
CA GLY A 116 -1.50 9.72 -29.59
C GLY A 116 -1.52 11.23 -29.73
N ASN A 117 -2.71 11.82 -29.63
CA ASN A 117 -2.98 13.24 -29.87
C ASN A 117 -2.39 13.73 -31.21
N GLN A 118 -2.54 12.90 -32.24
CA GLN A 118 -2.18 13.21 -33.61
C GLN A 118 -3.47 13.46 -34.39
N SER A 119 -3.89 14.72 -34.42
CA SER A 119 -5.22 15.14 -34.84
C SER A 119 -6.31 14.56 -33.93
N ASP A 120 -6.14 14.77 -32.62
CA ASP A 120 -7.06 14.35 -31.56
C ASP A 120 -7.36 12.84 -31.55
N ALA A 121 -6.40 12.06 -32.07
CA ALA A 121 -6.52 10.62 -32.25
C ALA A 121 -5.18 9.89 -32.15
N VAL A 122 -5.24 8.57 -31.95
CA VAL A 122 -4.11 7.66 -32.15
C VAL A 122 -4.05 7.27 -33.62
N THR A 123 -3.01 7.75 -34.30
CA THR A 123 -2.85 7.55 -35.76
C THR A 123 -1.39 7.32 -36.14
N ILE A 124 -1.15 7.00 -37.42
CA ILE A 124 0.19 7.05 -38.01
C ILE A 124 0.29 8.35 -38.83
N GLN A 125 1.20 9.25 -38.45
CA GLN A 125 1.44 10.51 -39.16
C GLN A 125 2.91 10.64 -39.60
N ARG A 126 3.17 11.52 -40.55
CA ARG A 126 4.52 11.79 -41.08
C ARG A 126 5.11 13.06 -40.50
N TYR A 127 6.31 12.95 -39.95
CA TYR A 127 7.08 14.07 -39.40
C TYR A 127 8.40 14.24 -40.16
N ALA A 128 8.81 15.49 -40.39
CA ALA A 128 10.07 15.78 -41.05
C ALA A 128 11.26 15.39 -40.17
N LYS A 129 12.30 14.80 -40.77
CA LYS A 129 13.57 14.47 -40.08
C LYS A 129 14.21 15.69 -39.42
N SER A 130 14.05 16.88 -40.01
CA SER A 130 14.56 18.14 -39.46
C SER A 130 13.95 18.53 -38.10
N ARG A 131 12.81 17.95 -37.73
CA ARG A 131 12.16 18.17 -36.44
C ARG A 131 12.56 17.14 -35.38
N LEU A 132 13.27 16.08 -35.76
CA LEU A 132 13.67 15.02 -34.84
C LEU A 132 14.69 15.55 -33.84
N LEU A 133 14.42 15.36 -32.56
CA LEU A 133 15.30 15.70 -31.45
C LEU A 133 16.09 14.51 -30.93
N GLY A 134 15.54 13.30 -31.06
CA GLY A 134 16.23 12.07 -30.67
C GLY A 134 15.38 10.82 -30.88
N VAL A 135 16.06 9.68 -30.95
CA VAL A 135 15.46 8.33 -30.97
C VAL A 135 15.93 7.57 -29.73
N ARG A 136 15.02 6.82 -29.11
CA ARG A 136 15.29 6.08 -27.87
C ARG A 136 14.75 4.66 -27.95
N ARG A 137 15.53 3.71 -27.46
CA ARG A 137 15.13 2.31 -27.38
C ARG A 137 15.06 1.85 -25.93
N ALA A 138 14.17 0.90 -25.67
CA ALA A 138 14.12 0.20 -24.40
C ALA A 138 15.46 -0.53 -24.16
N GLY A 139 16.25 -0.02 -23.23
CA GLY A 139 17.52 -0.59 -22.77
C GLY A 139 17.90 0.05 -21.45
N ASN A 140 18.34 -0.73 -20.46
CA ASN A 140 18.58 -0.29 -19.07
C ASN A 140 17.39 0.44 -18.43
N VAL A 141 16.16 0.19 -18.92
CA VAL A 141 14.94 0.76 -18.34
C VAL A 141 14.52 -0.11 -17.16
N ALA A 142 14.24 0.51 -16.02
CA ALA A 142 13.71 -0.21 -14.88
C ALA A 142 12.39 -0.91 -15.26
N PRO A 143 12.13 -2.13 -14.76
CA PRO A 143 10.80 -2.71 -14.90
C PRO A 143 9.78 -1.72 -14.34
N ALA A 144 8.60 -1.64 -14.96
CA ALA A 144 7.45 -1.00 -14.34
C ALA A 144 7.15 -1.80 -13.08
N VAL A 145 7.74 -1.40 -11.95
CA VAL A 145 7.43 -1.96 -10.65
C VAL A 145 6.05 -1.43 -10.30
N THR A 146 5.02 -2.04 -10.86
CA THR A 146 3.69 -2.01 -10.26
C THR A 146 3.81 -2.90 -9.03
N LEU A 147 4.06 -2.29 -7.87
CA LEU A 147 3.92 -3.03 -6.62
C LEU A 147 2.53 -3.66 -6.64
N SER A 148 2.47 -4.98 -6.55
CA SER A 148 1.20 -5.68 -6.40
C SER A 148 0.47 -5.14 -5.18
N VAL A 149 -0.86 -5.27 -5.14
CA VAL A 149 -1.65 -4.87 -3.97
C VAL A 149 -1.09 -5.50 -2.69
N ARG A 150 -0.69 -6.78 -2.78
CA ARG A 150 -0.06 -7.53 -1.69
C ARG A 150 1.26 -6.89 -1.24
N GLU A 151 2.11 -6.46 -2.16
CA GLU A 151 3.36 -5.77 -1.82
C GLU A 151 3.10 -4.40 -1.21
N VAL A 152 2.16 -3.61 -1.76
CA VAL A 152 1.76 -2.32 -1.17
C VAL A 152 1.26 -2.50 0.24
N GLN A 153 0.35 -3.45 0.47
CA GLN A 153 -0.17 -3.78 1.80
C GLN A 153 0.95 -4.18 2.77
N ALA A 154 1.88 -5.05 2.32
CA ALA A 154 3.01 -5.48 3.13
C ALA A 154 3.93 -4.31 3.49
N ARG A 155 4.18 -3.41 2.53
CA ARG A 155 5.06 -2.24 2.72
C ARG A 155 4.43 -1.22 3.67
N LEU A 156 3.16 -0.87 3.46
CA LEU A 156 2.39 -0.01 4.37
C LEU A 156 2.41 -0.56 5.80
N LYS A 157 2.18 -1.86 5.96
CA LYS A 157 2.22 -2.52 7.27
C LYS A 157 3.61 -2.44 7.91
N ALA A 158 4.68 -2.64 7.13
CA ALA A 158 6.06 -2.53 7.60
C ALA A 158 6.45 -1.09 7.98
N LEU A 159 5.85 -0.10 7.30
CA LEU A 159 6.02 1.32 7.58
C LEU A 159 5.19 1.80 8.78
N GLY A 160 4.37 0.94 9.40
CA GLY A 160 3.58 1.28 10.60
C GLY A 160 2.13 1.67 10.32
N TYR A 161 1.65 1.54 9.08
CA TYR A 161 0.24 1.74 8.71
C TYR A 161 -0.57 0.46 8.96
N HIS A 162 -0.75 0.12 10.23
CA HIS A 162 -1.41 -1.11 10.67
C HIS A 162 -2.91 -1.15 10.34
N GLU A 163 -3.53 0.00 10.07
CA GLU A 163 -4.90 0.14 9.57
C GLU A 163 -5.13 -0.65 8.28
N VAL A 164 -4.08 -0.86 7.47
CA VAL A 164 -4.12 -1.64 6.21
C VAL A 164 -4.68 -3.05 6.40
N GLY A 165 -4.50 -3.63 7.59
CA GLY A 165 -5.07 -4.93 7.93
C GLY A 165 -4.26 -6.14 7.44
N GLN A 166 -4.97 -7.10 6.86
CA GLN A 166 -4.35 -8.32 6.34
C GLN A 166 -3.81 -8.09 4.95
N VAL A 167 -2.73 -8.81 4.64
CA VAL A 167 -2.10 -8.76 3.31
C VAL A 167 -2.80 -9.81 2.45
N ASP A 168 -3.99 -9.49 1.96
CA ASP A 168 -4.85 -10.37 1.17
C ASP A 168 -4.74 -10.13 -0.34
N GLY A 169 -4.18 -8.99 -0.76
CA GLY A 169 -4.11 -8.59 -2.16
C GLY A 169 -5.37 -7.87 -2.67
N GLU A 170 -6.31 -7.52 -1.79
CA GLU A 170 -7.56 -6.85 -2.14
C GLU A 170 -7.58 -5.38 -1.68
N ILE A 171 -8.05 -4.47 -2.54
CA ILE A 171 -8.20 -3.05 -2.22
C ILE A 171 -9.56 -2.79 -1.54
N GLY A 172 -9.69 -3.28 -0.31
CA GLY A 172 -10.83 -3.00 0.57
C GLY A 172 -10.75 -1.62 1.27
N PRO A 173 -11.77 -1.24 2.07
CA PRO A 173 -11.83 0.04 2.77
C PRO A 173 -10.60 0.31 3.66
N ARG A 174 -10.03 -0.74 4.27
CA ARG A 174 -8.82 -0.67 5.10
C ARG A 174 -7.58 -0.35 4.30
N THR A 175 -7.38 -1.03 3.17
CA THR A 175 -6.28 -0.75 2.23
C THR A 175 -6.36 0.69 1.72
N ARG A 176 -7.56 1.16 1.35
CA ARG A 176 -7.79 2.53 0.90
C ARG A 176 -7.46 3.57 1.98
N ALA A 177 -7.92 3.35 3.21
CA ALA A 177 -7.64 4.24 4.33
C ALA A 177 -6.13 4.32 4.63
N ALA A 178 -5.42 3.18 4.58
CA ALA A 178 -3.97 3.15 4.78
C ALA A 178 -3.21 3.89 3.66
N ILE A 179 -3.63 3.74 2.40
CA ILE A 179 -3.07 4.48 1.27
C ILE A 179 -3.27 5.98 1.47
N LEU A 180 -4.46 6.41 1.86
CA LEU A 180 -4.77 7.82 2.13
C LEU A 180 -3.92 8.38 3.29
N ALA A 181 -3.80 7.65 4.40
CA ALA A 181 -2.99 8.06 5.53
C ALA A 181 -1.50 8.18 5.17
N PHE A 182 -0.96 7.21 4.43
CA PHE A 182 0.42 7.28 3.93
C PHE A 182 0.62 8.47 3.00
N ARG A 183 -0.34 8.74 2.11
CA ARG A 183 -0.27 9.87 1.19
C ARG A 183 -0.29 11.20 1.93
N ASP A 184 -1.16 11.34 2.92
CA ASP A 184 -1.22 12.52 3.79
C ASP A 184 0.11 12.77 4.50
N ASP A 185 0.66 11.75 5.16
CA ASP A 185 1.93 11.83 5.89
C ASP A 185 3.13 12.18 4.99
N HIS A 186 3.05 11.88 3.68
CA HIS A 186 4.10 12.12 2.70
C HIS A 186 3.81 13.28 1.73
N GLY A 187 2.75 14.07 1.96
CA GLY A 187 2.41 15.23 1.14
C GLY A 187 2.02 14.88 -0.31
N LEU A 188 1.45 13.69 -0.52
CA LEU A 188 0.97 13.23 -1.81
C LEU A 188 -0.53 13.55 -2.00
N PRO A 189 -1.04 13.61 -3.24
CA PRO A 189 -2.47 13.77 -3.49
C PRO A 189 -3.31 12.69 -2.79
N LEU A 190 -4.38 13.10 -2.11
CA LEU A 190 -5.25 12.23 -1.29
C LEU A 190 -6.26 11.42 -2.12
N VAL A 191 -5.75 10.57 -2.99
CA VAL A 191 -6.53 9.59 -3.74
C VAL A 191 -6.26 8.16 -3.25
N PRO A 192 -7.22 7.21 -3.30
CA PRO A 192 -7.02 5.85 -2.76
C PRO A 192 -6.63 4.85 -3.86
N ILE A 193 -5.64 5.20 -4.68
CA ILE A 193 -5.16 4.37 -5.81
C ILE A 193 -3.70 3.98 -5.64
N ILE A 194 -3.29 2.89 -6.30
CA ILE A 194 -1.88 2.50 -6.40
C ILE A 194 -1.34 3.08 -7.71
N ASP A 195 -0.65 4.20 -7.59
CA ASP A 195 0.00 4.85 -8.72
C ASP A 195 1.53 4.91 -8.54
N VAL A 196 2.13 5.54 -9.53
CA VAL A 196 3.52 5.97 -9.57
C VAL A 196 3.99 6.64 -8.27
N ALA A 197 3.28 7.68 -7.83
CA ALA A 197 3.71 8.51 -6.72
C ALA A 197 3.71 7.73 -5.41
N LEU A 198 2.68 6.91 -5.19
CA LEU A 198 2.58 6.02 -4.05
C LEU A 198 3.71 4.99 -4.07
N THR A 199 3.90 4.29 -5.19
CA THR A 199 4.90 3.21 -5.28
C THR A 199 6.33 3.71 -5.12
N GLU A 200 6.65 4.89 -5.67
CA GLU A 200 7.94 5.55 -5.50
C GLU A 200 8.16 5.96 -4.04
N ALA A 201 7.18 6.61 -3.41
CA ALA A 201 7.30 7.03 -2.03
C ALA A 201 7.40 5.83 -1.06
N LEU A 202 6.65 4.75 -1.30
CA LEU A 202 6.75 3.49 -0.54
C LEU A 202 8.12 2.82 -0.65
N THR A 203 8.89 3.13 -1.70
CA THR A 203 10.23 2.54 -1.89
C THR A 203 11.26 3.21 -1.00
N THR A 204 11.14 4.51 -0.75
CA THR A 204 12.12 5.31 0.00
C THR A 204 11.63 5.76 1.37
N ALA A 205 10.35 5.57 1.71
CA ALA A 205 9.78 5.98 2.98
C ALA A 205 10.43 5.28 4.17
N GLY A 206 10.66 6.04 5.24
CA GLY A 206 10.99 5.52 6.56
C GLY A 206 9.73 5.13 7.34
N SER A 207 9.90 4.40 8.44
CA SER A 207 8.78 4.04 9.32
C SER A 207 8.05 5.29 9.83
N ARG A 208 6.71 5.23 9.83
CA ARG A 208 5.82 6.26 10.39
C ARG A 208 6.23 6.57 11.82
N GLN A 209 6.51 7.84 12.11
CA GLN A 209 6.85 8.26 13.46
C GLN A 209 5.59 8.24 14.31
N VAL A 210 5.62 7.49 15.41
CA VAL A 210 4.56 7.54 16.41
C VAL A 210 4.78 8.78 17.26
N ALA A 211 3.73 9.60 17.44
CA ALA A 211 3.79 10.77 18.30
C ALA A 211 4.34 10.40 19.69
N ALA A 212 5.27 11.20 20.23
CA ALA A 212 5.95 10.92 21.49
C ALA A 212 4.97 10.66 22.66
N GLU A 213 3.85 11.38 22.68
CA GLU A 213 2.76 11.22 23.65
C GLU A 213 2.15 9.81 23.61
N ARG A 214 1.94 9.27 22.41
CA ARG A 214 1.41 7.91 22.20
C ARG A 214 2.47 6.85 22.53
N ALA A 215 3.72 7.09 22.17
CA ALA A 215 4.83 6.19 22.46
C ALA A 215 5.08 6.02 23.98
N ALA A 216 4.84 7.06 24.77
CA ALA A 216 4.93 6.99 26.24
C ALA A 216 3.61 6.56 26.91
N GLY A 217 2.46 6.77 26.23
CA GLY A 217 1.12 6.66 26.77
C GLY A 217 0.62 5.24 27.05
N VAL A 218 -0.59 5.20 27.62
CA VAL A 218 -1.41 4.01 27.90
C VAL A 218 -2.79 4.27 27.28
N PRO A 219 -3.41 3.30 26.60
CA PRO A 219 -4.69 3.53 25.92
C PRO A 219 -5.79 3.86 26.93
N GLU A 220 -6.44 5.01 26.73
CA GLU A 220 -7.59 5.45 27.53
C GLU A 220 -8.82 4.55 27.30
N GLY A 221 -9.57 4.27 28.36
CA GLY A 221 -10.81 3.48 28.29
C GLY A 221 -10.64 2.00 27.91
N SER A 222 -9.40 1.48 27.92
CA SER A 222 -9.12 0.09 27.54
C SER A 222 -9.72 -0.92 28.53
N ARG A 223 -10.78 -1.63 28.11
CA ARG A 223 -11.41 -2.71 28.90
C ARG A 223 -10.43 -3.80 29.31
N ILE A 224 -9.43 -4.10 28.47
CA ILE A 224 -8.40 -5.11 28.75
C ILE A 224 -7.50 -4.66 29.89
N ILE A 225 -7.09 -3.39 29.90
CA ILE A 225 -6.26 -2.84 30.98
C ILE A 225 -7.06 -2.75 32.27
N THR A 226 -8.31 -2.30 32.20
CA THR A 226 -9.21 -2.25 33.37
C THR A 226 -9.40 -3.64 33.98
N ALA A 227 -9.70 -4.66 33.16
CA ALA A 227 -9.87 -6.04 33.63
C ALA A 227 -8.57 -6.62 34.21
N ALA A 228 -7.43 -6.40 33.55
CA ALA A 228 -6.13 -6.87 34.04
C ALA A 228 -5.74 -6.20 35.37
N ASN A 229 -5.93 -4.88 35.50
CA ASN A 229 -5.68 -4.16 36.74
C ASN A 229 -6.59 -4.65 37.88
N ALA A 230 -7.86 -4.95 37.58
CA ALA A 230 -8.78 -5.52 38.56
C ALA A 230 -8.34 -6.92 39.03
N GLN A 231 -7.93 -7.80 38.12
CA GLN A 231 -7.41 -9.13 38.46
C GLN A 231 -6.13 -9.06 39.31
N VAL A 232 -5.20 -8.17 38.95
CA VAL A 232 -3.96 -7.96 39.72
C VAL A 232 -4.27 -7.39 41.10
N GLY A 233 -5.11 -6.36 41.18
CA GLY A 233 -5.51 -5.73 42.44
C GLY A 233 -6.23 -6.68 43.37
N LEU A 234 -7.22 -7.42 42.85
CA LEU A 234 -7.95 -8.43 43.63
C LEU A 234 -7.01 -9.54 44.10
N GLY A 235 -6.06 -9.95 43.27
CA GLY A 235 -5.09 -10.98 43.64
C GLY A 235 -4.18 -10.55 44.78
N VAL A 236 -3.58 -9.35 44.70
CA VAL A 236 -2.73 -8.81 45.76
C VAL A 236 -3.51 -8.67 47.07
N LEU A 237 -4.73 -8.16 46.98
CA LEU A 237 -5.60 -7.94 48.13
C LEU A 237 -6.09 -9.26 48.77
N GLY A 238 -6.36 -10.28 47.95
CA GLY A 238 -6.71 -11.63 48.38
C GLY A 238 -5.55 -12.35 49.05
N ALA A 239 -4.33 -12.25 48.51
CA ALA A 239 -3.11 -12.80 49.12
C ALA A 239 -2.77 -12.12 50.46
N ALA A 240 -3.10 -10.84 50.62
CA ALA A 240 -2.94 -10.08 51.86
C ALA A 240 -4.09 -10.25 52.87
N GLY A 241 -5.15 -11.00 52.55
CA GLY A 241 -6.29 -11.27 53.45
C GLY A 241 -7.24 -10.08 53.70
N SER A 242 -7.05 -8.97 53.00
CA SER A 242 -7.66 -7.67 53.33
C SER A 242 -9.09 -7.43 52.80
N VAL A 243 -9.62 -8.33 51.97
CA VAL A 243 -10.92 -8.14 51.27
C VAL A 243 -11.81 -9.38 51.33
N ALA A 244 -11.77 -10.10 52.46
CA ALA A 244 -12.56 -11.32 52.68
C ALA A 244 -14.05 -11.16 52.32
N ALA A 245 -14.65 -9.99 52.52
CA ALA A 245 -16.06 -9.74 52.23
C ALA A 245 -16.42 -9.73 50.73
N GLN A 246 -15.53 -9.32 49.82
CA GLN A 246 -15.84 -9.29 48.38
C GLN A 246 -15.64 -10.64 47.70
N ILE A 247 -14.75 -11.47 48.25
CA ILE A 247 -14.51 -12.84 47.78
C ILE A 247 -15.34 -13.88 48.55
N ALA A 248 -16.07 -13.49 49.59
CA ALA A 248 -16.88 -14.38 50.43
C ALA A 248 -17.83 -15.31 49.64
N PRO A 249 -18.57 -14.85 48.61
CA PRO A 249 -19.45 -15.74 47.84
C PRO A 249 -18.68 -16.80 47.05
N ALA A 250 -17.49 -16.45 46.56
CA ALA A 250 -16.63 -17.37 45.83
C ALA A 250 -15.91 -18.35 46.77
N LEU A 251 -15.54 -17.90 47.98
CA LEU A 251 -14.99 -18.74 49.04
C LEU A 251 -15.99 -19.81 49.47
N VAL A 252 -17.25 -19.44 49.71
CA VAL A 252 -18.31 -20.38 50.10
C VAL A 252 -18.55 -21.42 48.99
N GLN A 253 -18.62 -21.00 47.72
CA GLN A 253 -18.75 -21.93 46.60
C GLN A 253 -17.54 -22.86 46.46
N ALA A 254 -16.33 -22.37 46.73
CA ALA A 254 -15.12 -23.17 46.69
C ALA A 254 -15.08 -24.18 47.86
N GLU A 255 -15.58 -23.81 49.04
CA GLU A 255 -15.73 -24.71 50.20
C GLU A 255 -16.76 -25.81 49.91
N GLU A 256 -17.93 -25.48 49.35
CA GLU A 256 -18.94 -26.48 48.94
C GLU A 256 -18.42 -27.44 47.86
N ALA A 257 -17.68 -26.91 46.87
CA ALA A 257 -17.06 -27.72 45.82
C ALA A 257 -15.96 -28.63 46.38
N ARG A 258 -15.19 -28.15 47.37
CA ARG A 258 -14.16 -28.91 48.07
C ARG A 258 -14.79 -30.07 48.84
N ASP A 259 -15.86 -29.84 49.60
CA ASP A 259 -16.56 -30.88 50.36
C ASP A 259 -17.16 -31.97 49.47
N THR A 260 -17.59 -31.60 48.26
CA THR A 260 -18.09 -32.55 47.26
C THR A 260 -16.94 -33.35 46.64
N ALA A 261 -15.80 -32.70 46.35
CA ALA A 261 -14.62 -33.35 45.80
C ALA A 261 -13.94 -34.29 46.81
N GLU A 262 -13.88 -33.91 48.08
CA GLU A 262 -13.32 -34.75 49.16
C GLU A 262 -14.11 -36.06 49.30
N ARG A 263 -15.45 -36.02 49.23
CA ARG A 263 -16.30 -37.23 49.24
C ARG A 263 -16.03 -38.20 48.09
N VAL A 264 -15.66 -37.68 46.92
CA VAL A 264 -15.33 -38.51 45.74
C VAL A 264 -13.89 -39.05 45.84
N LEU A 265 -12.96 -38.26 46.36
CA LEU A 265 -11.55 -38.65 46.52
C LEU A 265 -11.35 -39.69 47.62
N ASP A 266 -12.17 -39.66 48.67
CA ASP A 266 -12.17 -40.66 49.75
C ASP A 266 -12.53 -42.05 49.25
N LEU A 267 -13.43 -42.16 48.26
CA LEU A 267 -13.78 -43.43 47.61
C LEU A 267 -12.61 -44.07 46.84
N VAL A 268 -11.56 -43.30 46.51
CA VAL A 268 -10.40 -43.74 45.71
C VAL A 268 -9.11 -43.74 46.54
N GLY A 269 -9.16 -43.36 47.82
CA GLY A 269 -8.02 -43.39 48.75
C GLY A 269 -6.90 -42.38 48.45
N LEU A 270 -7.21 -41.32 47.70
CA LEU A 270 -6.24 -40.31 47.25
C LEU A 270 -6.30 -39.00 48.05
N THR A 271 -7.13 -38.91 49.09
CA THR A 271 -7.43 -37.68 49.82
C THR A 271 -6.21 -36.99 50.42
N GLY A 272 -5.31 -37.74 51.08
CA GLY A 272 -4.12 -37.16 51.70
C GLY A 272 -3.15 -36.51 50.72
N VAL A 273 -2.96 -37.12 49.54
CA VAL A 273 -2.07 -36.60 48.50
C VAL A 273 -2.66 -35.35 47.84
N VAL A 274 -3.97 -35.37 47.55
CA VAL A 274 -4.64 -34.23 46.91
C VAL A 274 -4.75 -33.05 47.87
N GLN A 275 -5.10 -33.26 49.13
CA GLN A 275 -5.14 -32.18 50.13
C GLN A 275 -3.77 -31.55 50.35
N ALA A 276 -2.69 -32.33 50.37
CA ALA A 276 -1.32 -31.80 50.48
C ALA A 276 -0.90 -30.99 49.24
N ALA A 277 -1.39 -31.36 48.05
CA ALA A 277 -1.09 -30.66 46.81
C ALA A 277 -1.97 -29.43 46.55
N LEU A 278 -3.17 -29.36 47.13
CA LEU A 278 -4.17 -28.34 46.85
C LEU A 278 -3.68 -26.89 47.04
N PRO A 279 -2.93 -26.53 48.11
CA PRO A 279 -2.40 -25.18 48.28
C PRO A 279 -1.42 -24.81 47.15
N TRP A 280 -0.61 -25.77 46.70
CA TRP A 280 0.35 -25.57 45.63
C TRP A 280 -0.32 -25.45 44.27
N ILE A 281 -1.38 -26.24 44.02
CA ILE A 281 -2.22 -26.11 42.82
C ILE A 281 -2.90 -24.74 42.81
N GLY A 282 -3.49 -24.31 43.93
CA GLY A 282 -4.10 -22.99 44.09
C GLY A 282 -3.11 -21.85 43.84
N ALA A 283 -1.91 -21.94 44.44
CA ALA A 283 -0.83 -20.98 44.24
C ALA A 283 -0.36 -20.94 42.77
N ALA A 284 -0.26 -22.09 42.10
CA ALA A 284 0.14 -22.18 40.70
C ALA A 284 -0.92 -21.57 39.76
N VAL A 285 -2.20 -21.89 39.98
CA VAL A 285 -3.32 -21.31 39.20
C VAL A 285 -3.37 -19.80 39.41
N PHE A 286 -3.27 -19.34 40.66
CA PHE A 286 -3.27 -17.93 41.00
C PHE A 286 -2.11 -17.18 40.32
N THR A 287 -0.89 -17.71 40.43
CA THR A 287 0.29 -17.14 39.78
C THR A 287 0.13 -17.11 38.26
N GLY A 288 -0.46 -18.17 37.67
CA GLY A 288 -0.78 -18.23 36.25
C GLY A 288 -1.75 -17.14 35.81
N VAL A 289 -2.84 -16.92 36.54
CA VAL A 289 -3.82 -15.86 36.24
C VAL A 289 -3.18 -14.48 36.28
N ILE A 290 -2.39 -14.18 37.31
CA ILE A 290 -1.67 -12.90 37.44
C ILE A 290 -0.67 -12.73 36.30
N PHE A 291 0.09 -13.77 35.96
CA PHE A 291 1.03 -13.74 34.85
C PHE A 291 0.33 -13.43 33.52
N TYR A 292 -0.77 -14.10 33.21
CA TYR A 292 -1.53 -13.86 31.97
C TYR A 292 -2.19 -12.48 31.95
N ALA A 293 -2.69 -11.98 33.09
CA ALA A 293 -3.24 -10.63 33.20
C ALA A 293 -2.17 -9.56 32.91
N LEU A 294 -0.98 -9.70 33.51
CA LEU A 294 0.16 -8.81 33.25
C LEU A 294 0.62 -8.88 31.80
N LYS A 295 0.70 -10.09 31.23
CA LYS A 295 1.04 -10.31 29.82
C LYS A 295 0.04 -9.62 28.88
N ALA A 296 -1.25 -9.77 29.12
CA ALA A 296 -2.31 -9.15 28.32
C ALA A 296 -2.29 -7.61 28.42
N ARG A 297 -2.08 -7.08 29.64
CA ARG A 297 -1.91 -5.64 29.88
C ARG A 297 -0.72 -5.08 29.12
N ASN A 298 0.45 -5.70 29.25
CA ASN A 298 1.67 -5.24 28.60
C ASN A 298 1.54 -5.31 27.07
N ALA A 299 0.95 -6.38 26.52
CA ALA A 299 0.67 -6.49 25.10
C ALA A 299 -0.25 -5.37 24.59
N ARG A 300 -1.32 -5.02 25.35
CA ARG A 300 -2.23 -3.95 24.95
C ARG A 300 -1.59 -2.57 24.98
N ILE A 301 -0.72 -2.32 25.96
CA ILE A 301 0.06 -1.07 26.05
C ILE A 301 1.03 -0.98 24.87
N GLU A 302 1.74 -2.08 24.58
CA GLU A 302 2.67 -2.14 23.44
C GLU A 302 1.96 -1.89 22.12
N ASP A 303 0.80 -2.50 21.87
CA ASP A 303 0.01 -2.29 20.66
C ASP A 303 -0.49 -0.84 20.51
N HIS A 304 -0.71 -0.12 21.62
CA HIS A 304 -1.07 1.30 21.58
C HIS A 304 0.16 2.16 21.25
N ARG A 305 1.28 1.91 21.93
CA ARG A 305 2.56 2.62 21.76
C ARG A 305 3.17 2.42 20.38
N SER A 306 2.96 1.25 19.78
CA SER A 306 3.41 0.95 18.42
C SER A 306 2.43 1.42 17.34
N GLY A 307 1.29 2.03 17.71
CA GLY A 307 0.27 2.49 16.76
C GLY A 307 -0.54 1.37 16.07
N LYS A 308 -0.42 0.11 16.50
CA LYS A 308 -1.18 -1.03 15.90
C LYS A 308 -2.67 -0.93 16.11
N THR A 309 -3.06 -0.29 17.21
CA THR A 309 -4.45 -0.11 17.60
C THR A 309 -4.60 1.27 18.22
N PRO A 310 -5.79 1.90 18.11
CA PRO A 310 -6.13 3.16 18.78
C PRO A 310 -5.79 3.15 20.27
#